data_AF-A0A1H5Z455-F1
#
_entry.id   AF-A0A1H5Z455-F1
#
_cell.length_a   1.000
_cell.length_b   1.000
_cell.length_c   1.000
_cell.angle_alpha   90.00
_cell.angle_beta   90.00
_cell.angle_gamma   90.00
#
_symmetry.space_group_name_H-M   'P 1'
#
loop_
_entity.id
_entity.type
_entity.pdbx_description
1 polymer ?
#
loop_
_entity_poly.entity_id
_entity_poly.type
_entity_poly.pdbx_seq_one_letter_code
_entity_poly.pdbx_strand_id
1 'polypeptide(L)'
;MNNNIKKVESVTKPRFIVLENGVEVLKASKKELADARVQLLQEAFKPLIILVDHKEKTSMHYSKTIHQKNYRIEAGDYEKDTALPPVTEVPQTEA
;
A
#
# COMPACT_ATOMS: atom_id res chain seq x y z
N MET A 1 -4.05 33.62 29.54
CA MET A 1 -3.12 32.52 29.20
C MET A 1 -3.86 31.57 28.27
N ASN A 2 -3.61 31.67 26.97
CA ASN A 2 -4.36 30.94 25.95
C ASN A 2 -3.66 29.61 25.63
N ASN A 3 -4.09 28.53 26.27
CA ASN A 3 -3.65 27.18 25.90
C ASN A 3 -4.42 26.70 24.67
N ASN A 4 -4.01 27.17 23.49
CA ASN A 4 -4.40 26.58 22.21
C ASN A 4 -3.66 25.25 22.03
N ILE A 5 -4.16 24.20 22.68
CA ILE A 5 -3.77 22.84 22.36
C ILE A 5 -4.42 22.53 21.02
N LYS A 6 -3.70 22.81 19.92
CA LYS A 6 -4.01 22.26 18.61
C LYS A 6 -4.13 20.75 18.80
N LYS A 7 -5.37 20.25 18.82
CA LYS A 7 -5.64 18.84 18.55
C LYS A 7 -5.00 18.57 17.19
N VAL A 8 -3.84 17.94 17.20
CA VAL A 8 -3.27 17.34 16.01
C VAL A 8 -4.36 16.42 15.52
N GLU A 9 -4.95 16.78 14.38
CA GLU A 9 -5.94 15.95 13.71
C GLU A 9 -5.37 14.54 13.66
N SER A 10 -6.03 13.61 14.35
CA SER A 10 -5.73 12.20 14.24
C SER A 10 -6.01 11.85 12.79
N VAL A 11 -5.00 12.01 11.93
CA VAL A 11 -4.99 11.48 10.58
C VAL A 11 -5.09 9.98 10.79
N THR A 12 -6.31 9.46 10.70
CA THR A 12 -6.60 8.05 10.93
C THR A 12 -5.75 7.27 9.93
N LYS A 13 -4.60 6.78 10.37
CA LYS A 13 -3.69 6.07 9.49
C LYS A 13 -4.46 4.87 8.93
N PRO A 14 -4.48 4.69 7.60
CA PRO A 14 -5.14 3.53 7.02
C PRO A 14 -4.52 2.28 7.63
N ARG A 15 -5.33 1.27 7.92
CA ARG A 15 -4.81 0.00 8.45
C ARG A 15 -4.02 -0.75 7.38
N PHE A 16 -4.55 -0.76 6.17
CA PHE A 16 -4.01 -1.47 5.03
C PHE A 16 -3.59 -0.52 3.93
N ILE A 17 -2.44 -0.81 3.33
CA ILE A 17 -1.97 -0.15 2.12
C ILE A 17 -1.67 -1.22 1.08
N VAL A 18 -2.09 -1.01 -0.16
CA VAL A 18 -1.71 -1.87 -1.30
C VAL A 18 -0.83 -1.06 -2.23
N LEU A 19 0.34 -1.61 -2.56
CA LEU A 19 1.29 -1.03 -3.50
C LEU A 19 1.38 -1.91 -4.75
N GLU A 20 1.42 -1.30 -5.93
CA GLU A 20 1.73 -1.92 -7.21
C GLU A 20 3.11 -1.44 -7.65
N ASN A 21 4.08 -2.35 -7.80
CA ASN A 21 5.47 -1.98 -8.14
C ASN A 21 6.05 -0.85 -7.26
N GLY A 22 5.69 -0.83 -5.97
CA GLY A 22 6.11 0.20 -5.02
C GLY A 22 5.29 1.51 -5.07
N VAL A 23 4.31 1.62 -5.96
CA VAL A 23 3.40 2.77 -6.04
C VAL A 23 2.12 2.48 -5.27
N GLU A 24 1.71 3.38 -4.38
CA GLU A 24 0.46 3.24 -3.64
C GLU A 24 -0.74 3.28 -4.57
N VAL A 25 -1.57 2.24 -4.53
CA VAL A 25 -2.80 2.12 -5.33
C VAL A 25 -4.06 1.99 -4.50
N LEU A 26 -3.95 1.80 -3.18
CA LEU A 26 -5.08 1.81 -2.25
C LEU A 26 -4.64 2.07 -0.81
N LYS A 27 -5.44 2.88 -0.10
CA LYS A 27 -5.46 2.99 1.36
C LYS A 27 -6.82 2.50 1.87
N ALA A 28 -6.85 1.57 2.82
CA ALA A 28 -8.09 1.03 3.35
C ALA A 28 -7.99 0.74 4.86
N SER A 29 -9.11 0.85 5.58
CA SER A 29 -9.19 0.42 6.98
C SER A 29 -9.71 -1.02 7.13
N LYS A 30 -10.36 -1.54 6.08
CA LYS A 30 -10.96 -2.88 6.04
C LYS A 30 -10.11 -3.84 5.21
N LYS A 31 -9.93 -5.05 5.72
CA LYS A 31 -9.16 -6.11 5.07
C LYS A 31 -9.77 -6.53 3.74
N GLU A 32 -11.09 -6.65 3.68
CA GLU A 32 -11.83 -7.07 2.49
C GLU A 32 -11.56 -6.18 1.26
N LEU A 33 -11.44 -4.86 1.47
CA LEU A 33 -11.13 -3.92 0.39
C LEU A 33 -9.69 -4.08 -0.11
N ALA A 34 -8.75 -4.31 0.81
CA ALA A 34 -7.35 -4.54 0.46
C ALA A 34 -7.18 -5.87 -0.28
N ASP A 35 -7.81 -6.95 0.21
CA ASP A 35 -7.80 -8.27 -0.42
C ASP A 35 -8.44 -8.23 -1.82
N ALA A 36 -9.59 -7.57 -1.97
CA ALA A 36 -10.24 -7.40 -3.28
C ALA A 36 -9.35 -6.63 -4.27
N ARG A 37 -8.63 -5.60 -3.79
CA ARG A 37 -7.69 -4.87 -4.66
C ARG A 37 -6.50 -5.72 -5.07
N VAL A 38 -5.94 -6.52 -4.15
CA VAL A 38 -4.87 -7.47 -4.47
C VAL A 38 -5.35 -8.46 -5.54
N GLN A 39 -6.56 -9.03 -5.40
CA GLN A 39 -7.15 -9.94 -6.39
C GLN A 39 -7.28 -9.26 -7.75
N LEU A 40 -7.83 -8.04 -7.83
CA LEU A 40 -7.94 -7.29 -9.09
C LEU A 40 -6.57 -7.07 -9.75
N LEU A 41 -5.53 -6.77 -8.97
CA LEU A 41 -4.17 -6.62 -9.51
C LEU A 41 -3.58 -7.95 -9.95
N GLN A 42 -3.91 -9.06 -9.27
CA GLN A 42 -3.49 -10.39 -9.68
C GLN A 42 -4.12 -10.81 -11.01
N GLU A 43 -5.42 -10.56 -11.19
CA GLU A 43 -6.18 -10.77 -12.42
C GLU A 43 -5.67 -9.88 -13.56
N ALA A 44 -5.22 -8.66 -13.24
CA ALA A 44 -4.55 -7.77 -14.19
C ALA A 44 -3.07 -8.15 -14.44
N PHE A 45 -2.61 -9.29 -13.94
CA PHE A 45 -1.25 -9.82 -14.11
C PHE A 45 -0.13 -8.84 -13.70
N LYS A 46 -0.34 -8.06 -12.63
CA LYS A 46 0.67 -7.12 -12.14
C LYS A 46 1.87 -7.86 -11.53
N PRO A 47 3.11 -7.54 -11.92
CA PRO A 47 4.28 -8.35 -11.58
C PRO A 47 4.68 -8.30 -10.10
N LEU A 48 4.42 -7.19 -9.41
CA LEU A 48 4.68 -7.03 -7.97
C LEU A 48 3.52 -6.28 -7.31
N ILE A 49 2.94 -6.91 -6.28
CA ILE A 49 1.89 -6.35 -5.43
C ILE A 49 2.36 -6.51 -3.99
N ILE A 50 2.30 -5.44 -3.20
CA ILE A 50 2.68 -5.45 -1.79
C ILE A 50 1.44 -5.06 -0.98
N LEU A 51 1.05 -5.92 -0.04
CA LEU A 51 0.03 -5.62 0.95
C LEU A 51 0.71 -5.33 2.29
N VAL A 52 0.44 -4.16 2.85
CA VAL A 52 0.94 -3.74 4.16
C VAL A 52 -0.22 -3.73 5.15
N ASP A 53 -0.06 -4.35 6.33
CA ASP A 53 -0.96 -4.19 7.48
C ASP A 53 -0.23 -3.43 8.61
N HIS A 54 -0.60 -2.18 8.82
CA HIS A 54 -0.06 -1.32 9.88
C HIS A 54 -0.48 -1.74 11.29
N LYS A 55 -1.58 -2.47 11.44
CA LYS A 55 -2.02 -2.98 12.76
C LYS A 55 -1.13 -4.15 13.19
N GLU A 56 -0.87 -5.08 12.28
CA GLU A 56 -0.02 -6.24 12.56
C GLU A 56 1.47 -5.96 12.35
N LYS A 57 1.81 -4.81 11.74
CA LYS A 57 3.17 -4.43 11.34
C LYS A 57 3.81 -5.49 10.45
N THR A 58 3.04 -5.99 9.50
CA THR A 58 3.45 -7.01 8.54
C THR A 58 3.28 -6.48 7.12
N SER A 59 4.05 -7.05 6.20
CA SER A 59 3.83 -6.89 4.77
C SER A 59 3.91 -8.24 4.08
N MET A 60 3.18 -8.36 2.96
CA MET A 60 3.12 -9.57 2.16
C MET A 60 3.28 -9.20 0.69
N HIS A 61 4.23 -9.87 0.04
CA HIS A 61 4.61 -9.63 -1.34
C HIS A 61 4.02 -10.72 -2.21
N TYR A 62 3.33 -10.30 -3.26
CA TYR A 62 2.85 -11.16 -4.33
C TYR A 62 3.64 -10.80 -5.57
N SER A 63 4.55 -11.68 -5.97
CA SER A 63 5.37 -11.49 -7.16
C SER A 63 5.07 -12.54 -8.21
N LYS A 64 5.10 -12.15 -9.48
CA LYS A 64 4.91 -13.06 -10.60
C LYS A 64 5.76 -12.61 -11.78
N THR A 65 6.59 -13.51 -12.28
CA THR A 65 7.31 -13.30 -13.54
C THR A 65 6.47 -13.78 -14.73
N ILE A 66 6.78 -13.27 -15.93
CA ILE A 66 6.01 -13.57 -17.16
C ILE A 66 5.89 -15.08 -17.47
N HIS A 67 6.83 -15.90 -16.98
CA HIS A 67 6.88 -17.35 -17.23
C HIS A 67 6.25 -18.18 -16.10
N GLN A 68 5.84 -17.56 -14.99
CA GLN A 68 5.23 -18.28 -13.87
C GLN A 68 3.71 -18.40 -14.05
N LYS A 69 3.15 -19.57 -13.71
CA LYS A 69 1.70 -19.78 -13.74
C LYS A 69 1.00 -19.10 -12.55
N ASN A 70 1.62 -19.18 -11.37
CA ASN A 70 1.05 -18.70 -10.10
C ASN A 70 1.90 -17.57 -9.51
N TYR A 71 1.27 -16.72 -8.69
CA TYR A 71 2.01 -15.76 -7.87
C TYR A 71 2.80 -16.50 -6.78
N ARG A 72 4.03 -16.05 -6.56
CA ARG A 72 4.81 -16.39 -5.37
C ARG A 72 4.41 -15.42 -4.25
N ILE A 73 4.08 -15.97 -3.08
CA ILE A 73 3.68 -15.20 -1.91
C ILE A 73 4.80 -15.30 -0.88
N GLU A 74 5.35 -14.17 -0.47
CA GLU A 74 6.46 -14.09 0.49
C GLU A 74 6.16 -13.03 1.55
N ALA A 75 6.69 -13.22 2.75
CA ALA A 75 6.66 -12.18 3.76
C ALA A 75 7.62 -11.05 3.33
N GLY A 76 7.13 -9.82 3.39
CA GLY A 76 7.91 -8.62 3.10
C GLY A 76 8.61 -8.06 4.34
N ASP A 77 9.21 -6.89 4.18
CA ASP A 77 9.84 -6.12 5.24
C ASP A 77 9.00 -4.88 5.52
N TYR A 78 8.20 -4.92 6.58
CA TYR A 78 7.26 -3.86 6.91
C TYR A 78 7.93 -2.48 7.03
N GLU A 79 9.12 -2.39 7.62
CA GLU A 79 9.79 -1.09 7.80
C GLU A 79 10.22 -0.50 6.45
N LYS A 80 10.70 -1.34 5.53
CA LYS A 80 11.07 -0.89 4.18
C LYS A 80 9.86 -0.57 3.32
N ASP A 81 8.83 -1.41 3.36
CA ASP A 81 7.63 -1.27 2.54
C ASP A 81 6.78 -0.06 2.97
N THR A 82 6.84 0.31 4.25
CA THR A 82 6.19 1.53 4.77
C THR A 82 7.02 2.79 4.63
N ALA A 83 8.34 2.66 4.46
CA ALA A 83 9.24 3.78 4.22
C ALA A 83 9.20 4.28 2.77
N LEU A 84 8.47 3.60 1.87
CA LEU A 84 8.23 4.08 0.52
C LEU A 84 7.49 5.43 0.62
N PRO A 85 8.11 6.54 0.20
CA PRO A 85 7.46 7.83 0.28
C PRO A 85 6.18 7.78 -0.56
N PRO A 86 5.10 8.48 -0.15
CA PRO A 86 4.03 8.75 -1.08
C PRO A 86 4.67 9.43 -2.29
N VAL A 87 4.53 8.85 -3.48
CA VAL A 87 4.85 9.56 -4.71
C VAL A 87 3.77 10.64 -4.82
N THR A 88 4.02 11.77 -4.16
CA THR A 88 3.22 12.97 -4.25
C THR A 88 3.45 13.53 -5.65
N GLU A 89 2.42 13.35 -6.48
CA GLU A 89 2.04 14.20 -7.61
C GLU A 89 3.09 14.38 -8.71
N VAL A 90 2.87 13.67 -9.82
CA VAL A 90 3.30 14.15 -11.14
C VAL A 90 2.90 15.63 -11.27
N PRO A 91 3.83 16.56 -11.48
CA PRO A 91 3.46 17.93 -11.81
C PRO A 91 2.72 17.86 -13.14
N GLN A 92 1.42 18.16 -13.14
CA GLN A 92 0.71 18.55 -14.35
C GLN A 92 1.40 19.80 -14.90
N THR A 93 2.31 19.57 -15.83
CA THR A 93 2.85 20.63 -16.68
C THR A 93 1.97 20.64 -17.92
N GLU A 94 1.10 21.63 -18.03
CA GLU A 94 0.51 22.19 -19.26
C GLU A 94 -0.63 23.13 -18.80
N ALA A 95 -0.73 24.39 -19.21
CA ALA A 95 -0.07 25.16 -20.27
C ALA A 95 -0.05 26.66 -19.89
#